data_AF-A0A670ZLL9-F1
#
_entry.id   AF-A0A670ZLL9-F1
#
_cell.length_a   1.000
_cell.length_b   1.000
_cell.length_c   1.000
_cell.angle_alpha   90.00
_cell.angle_beta   90.00
_cell.angle_gamma   90.00
#
_symmetry.space_group_name_H-M   'P 1'
#
loop_
_entity.id
_entity.type
_entity.pdbx_description
1 polymer ?
#
loop_
_entity_poly.entity_id
_entity_poly.type
_entity_poly.pdbx_seq_one_letter_code
_entity_poly.pdbx_strand_id
1 'polypeptide(L)'
;MFEAEELDCVFLETNLSIGKQYHMVYECIPLPKEVGDMAPIYFKKAIMESDEEWAMNKKLINLGSKDVRKSVPKGLPYFSVDFGLQGGFAHVIENQYKFPRYFGKVLKCSVPVL
;
A
#
# COMPACT_ATOMS: atom_id res chain seq x y z
N MET A 1 8.01 -4.33 19.41
CA MET A 1 7.89 -2.92 19.83
C MET A 1 6.43 -2.54 19.86
N PHE A 2 5.76 -2.33 18.72
CA PHE A 2 4.36 -1.91 18.68
C PHE A 2 3.35 -2.91 19.24
N GLU A 3 3.59 -4.22 19.06
CA GLU A 3 2.74 -5.25 19.66
C GLU A 3 2.67 -5.17 21.20
N ALA A 4 3.78 -4.78 21.84
CA ALA A 4 3.85 -4.60 23.29
C ALA A 4 3.09 -3.35 23.78
N GLU A 5 2.82 -2.40 22.87
CA GLU A 5 2.00 -1.22 23.11
C GLU A 5 0.54 -1.42 22.64
N GLU A 6 0.17 -2.67 22.31
CA GLU A 6 -1.15 -3.03 21.77
C GLU A 6 -1.50 -2.31 20.45
N LEU A 7 -0.48 -1.94 19.68
CA LEU A 7 -0.60 -1.35 18.37
C LEU A 7 -0.27 -2.37 17.28
N ASP A 8 -0.91 -2.19 16.13
CA ASP A 8 -0.56 -2.86 14.88
C ASP A 8 0.19 -1.89 13.94
N CYS A 9 0.77 -2.41 12.88
CA CYS A 9 1.63 -1.66 11.97
C CYS A 9 1.28 -1.90 10.51
N VAL A 10 1.15 -0.80 9.79
CA VAL A 10 1.04 -0.82 8.33
C VAL A 10 2.31 -0.22 7.75
N PHE A 11 2.94 -0.97 6.85
CA PHE A 11 4.10 -0.52 6.12
C PHE A 11 3.73 -0.13 4.70
N LEU A 12 4.27 0.98 4.22
CA LEU A 12 3.94 1.53 2.90
C LEU A 12 5.20 1.79 2.10
N GLU A 13 5.12 1.47 0.82
CA GLU A 13 6.12 1.84 -0.18
C GLU A 13 5.42 2.41 -1.40
N THR A 14 5.88 3.55 -1.89
CA THR A 14 5.33 4.16 -3.11
C THR A 14 6.46 4.59 -4.04
N ASN A 15 6.54 3.92 -5.19
CA ASN A 15 7.46 4.26 -6.26
C ASN A 15 6.66 4.79 -7.45
N LEU A 16 6.62 6.12 -7.62
CA LEU A 16 5.88 6.75 -8.70
C LEU A 16 6.66 6.83 -10.01
N SER A 17 7.98 7.01 -9.99
CA SER A 17 8.73 7.30 -11.19
C SER A 17 10.21 6.95 -11.04
N ILE A 18 10.68 6.07 -11.91
CA ILE A 18 12.08 5.64 -11.95
C ILE A 18 12.99 6.72 -12.55
N GLY A 19 12.44 7.58 -13.42
CA GLY A 19 13.19 8.67 -14.05
C GLY A 19 13.58 9.80 -13.11
N LYS A 20 12.89 9.95 -11.96
CA LYS A 20 13.16 11.01 -10.98
C LYS A 20 14.13 10.58 -9.86
N GLN A 21 14.63 9.34 -9.87
CA GLN A 21 15.65 8.80 -8.95
C GLN A 21 15.42 9.16 -7.47
N TYR A 22 14.18 9.11 -6.99
CA TYR A 22 13.91 9.30 -5.56
C TYR A 22 14.53 8.17 -4.73
N HIS A 23 15.00 8.50 -3.53
CA HIS A 23 15.35 7.50 -2.55
C HIS A 23 14.11 6.69 -2.16
N MET A 24 14.29 5.37 -2.01
CA MET A 24 13.28 4.50 -1.46
C MET A 24 13.01 4.92 -0.02
N VAL A 25 11.73 5.17 0.27
CA VAL A 25 11.24 5.43 1.63
C VAL A 25 10.23 4.35 1.95
N TYR A 26 10.48 3.62 3.03
CA TYR A 26 9.58 2.62 3.56
C TYR A 26 8.97 3.19 4.83
N GLU A 27 7.69 3.54 4.77
CA GLU A 27 7.00 4.23 5.86
C GLU A 27 6.35 3.21 6.79
N CYS A 28 6.53 3.38 8.10
CA CYS A 28 5.85 2.60 9.12
C CYS A 28 4.79 3.47 9.79
N ILE A 29 3.55 3.02 9.76
CA ILE A 29 2.43 3.70 10.41
C ILE A 29 1.90 2.79 11.52
N PRO A 30 2.11 3.14 12.80
CA PRO A 30 1.44 2.46 13.89
C PRO A 30 -0.01 2.92 14.00
N LEU A 31 -0.89 2.00 14.37
CA LEU A 31 -2.32 2.20 14.50
C LEU A 31 -2.90 1.25 15.57
N PRO A 32 -4.05 1.57 16.17
CA PRO A 32 -4.73 0.66 17.09
C PRO A 32 -5.03 -0.68 16.40
N LYS A 33 -4.94 -1.81 17.13
CA LYS A 33 -5.21 -3.15 16.59
C LYS A 33 -6.55 -3.27 15.87
N GLU A 34 -7.61 -2.69 16.44
CA GLU A 34 -8.95 -2.69 15.84
C GLU A 34 -8.98 -2.07 14.44
N VAL A 35 -8.20 -1.00 14.24
CA VAL A 35 -8.04 -0.34 12.93
C VAL A 35 -7.15 -1.18 12.01
N GLY A 36 -6.16 -1.88 12.56
CA GLY A 36 -5.24 -2.76 11.83
C GLY A 36 -5.95 -3.96 11.22
N ASP A 37 -6.83 -4.59 12.00
CA ASP A 37 -7.64 -5.71 11.54
C ASP A 37 -8.54 -5.33 10.35
N MET A 38 -8.98 -4.06 10.31
CA MET A 38 -9.81 -3.52 9.23
C MET A 38 -8.99 -2.95 8.06
N ALA A 39 -7.71 -2.65 8.27
CA ALA A 39 -6.86 -2.00 7.26
C ALA A 39 -6.80 -2.77 5.93
N PRO A 40 -6.64 -4.11 5.89
CA PRO A 40 -6.67 -4.86 4.65
C PRO A 40 -7.93 -4.63 3.81
N ILE A 41 -9.09 -4.51 4.46
CA ILE A 41 -10.38 -4.28 3.78
C ILE A 41 -10.41 -2.88 3.15
N TYR A 42 -9.99 -1.86 3.89
CA TYR A 42 -9.94 -0.48 3.40
C TYR A 42 -8.97 -0.33 2.24
N PHE A 43 -7.75 -0.84 2.37
CA PHE A 43 -6.74 -0.76 1.30
C PHE A 43 -7.17 -1.56 0.06
N LYS A 44 -7.76 -2.75 0.26
CA LYS A 44 -8.31 -3.54 -0.85
C LYS A 44 -9.37 -2.76 -1.62
N LYS A 45 -10.32 -2.13 -0.92
CA LYS A 45 -11.38 -1.32 -1.54
C LYS A 45 -10.78 -0.11 -2.28
N ALA A 46 -9.92 0.64 -1.60
CA ALA A 46 -9.31 1.84 -2.15
C ALA A 46 -8.47 1.56 -3.41
N ILE A 47 -7.67 0.49 -3.42
CA ILE A 47 -6.87 0.09 -4.60
C ILE A 47 -7.77 -0.29 -5.77
N MET A 48 -8.88 -0.99 -5.50
CA MET A 48 -9.83 -1.38 -6.55
C MET A 48 -10.54 -0.16 -7.16
N GLU A 49 -10.80 0.86 -6.35
CA GLU A 49 -11.46 2.13 -6.74
C GLU A 49 -10.49 3.19 -7.31
N SER A 50 -9.18 3.09 -7.06
CA SER A 50 -8.22 4.16 -7.37
C SER A 50 -7.82 4.25 -8.83
N ASP A 51 -7.93 3.16 -9.60
CA ASP A 51 -7.43 3.08 -10.97
C ASP A 51 -8.54 2.91 -12.01
N GLU A 52 -8.25 3.25 -13.27
CA GLU A 52 -9.21 3.21 -14.38
C GLU A 52 -9.90 1.84 -14.51
N GLU A 53 -11.18 1.82 -14.87
CA GLU A 53 -11.96 0.58 -14.99
C GLU A 53 -11.37 -0.43 -15.99
N TRP A 54 -10.50 0.05 -16.90
CA TRP A 54 -9.87 -0.72 -17.98
C TRP A 54 -8.34 -0.80 -17.86
N ALA A 55 -7.82 -0.99 -16.65
CA ALA A 55 -6.39 -1.23 -16.44
C ALA A 55 -5.93 -2.51 -17.15
N MET A 56 -4.74 -2.48 -17.79
CA MET A 56 -4.19 -3.66 -18.47
C MET A 56 -3.64 -4.69 -17.48
N ASN A 57 -3.11 -4.21 -16.36
CA ASN A 57 -2.60 -5.04 -15.28
C ASN A 57 -3.67 -5.37 -14.23
N LYS A 58 -3.46 -6.45 -13.48
CA LYS A 58 -4.30 -6.74 -12.32
C LYS A 58 -4.17 -5.59 -11.31
N LYS A 59 -5.28 -4.90 -11.05
CA LYS A 59 -5.33 -3.78 -10.10
C LYS A 59 -4.80 -4.17 -8.72
N LEU A 60 -5.14 -5.34 -8.21
CA LEU A 60 -4.69 -5.79 -6.89
C LEU A 60 -3.93 -7.10 -7.00
N ILE A 61 -2.70 -7.08 -6.50
CA ILE A 61 -1.83 -8.24 -6.38
C ILE A 61 -1.73 -8.56 -4.89
N ASN A 62 -2.16 -9.76 -4.51
CA ASN A 62 -1.96 -10.23 -3.14
C ASN A 62 -0.51 -10.71 -2.99
N LEU A 63 0.25 -10.03 -2.15
CA LEU A 63 1.62 -10.39 -1.84
C LEU A 63 1.67 -11.61 -0.92
N GLY A 64 0.73 -11.76 0.01
CA GLY A 64 0.80 -12.81 1.02
C GLY A 64 2.19 -12.81 1.68
N SER A 65 2.91 -13.93 1.61
CA SER A 65 4.31 -14.02 2.09
C SER A 65 5.38 -13.70 1.03
N LYS A 66 5.00 -13.19 -0.14
CA LYS A 66 5.90 -12.88 -1.26
C LYS A 66 6.32 -11.42 -1.23
N ASP A 67 7.60 -11.18 -1.51
CA ASP A 67 8.16 -9.85 -1.69
C ASP A 67 7.56 -9.16 -2.95
N VAL A 68 7.31 -7.85 -2.86
CA VAL A 68 6.88 -7.00 -3.97
C VAL A 68 7.79 -7.14 -5.20
N ARG A 69 9.10 -7.33 -5.01
CA ARG A 69 10.11 -7.50 -6.06
C ARG A 69 9.91 -8.76 -6.91
N LYS A 70 9.21 -9.77 -6.38
CA LYS A 70 8.87 -11.01 -7.10
C LYS A 70 7.51 -10.91 -7.79
N SER A 71 6.67 -9.98 -7.35
CA SER A 71 5.28 -9.84 -7.77
C SER A 71 5.09 -8.73 -8.80
N VAL A 72 5.94 -7.70 -8.76
CA VAL A 72 5.92 -6.56 -9.68
C VAL A 72 7.14 -6.61 -10.61
N PRO A 73 6.96 -6.51 -11.94
CA PRO A 73 8.08 -6.42 -12.88
C PRO A 73 8.99 -5.22 -12.59
N LYS A 74 10.30 -5.42 -12.76
CA LYS A 74 11.28 -4.34 -12.62
C LYS A 74 11.02 -3.25 -13.67
N GLY A 75 11.12 -1.99 -13.27
CA GLY A 75 10.99 -0.86 -14.18
C GLY A 75 9.58 -0.27 -14.27
N LEU A 76 8.62 -0.75 -13.48
CA LEU A 76 7.28 -0.17 -13.40
C LEU A 76 7.07 0.58 -12.08
N PRO A 77 6.35 1.71 -12.10
CA PRO A 77 5.82 2.34 -10.90
C PRO A 77 4.88 1.40 -10.12
N TYR A 78 4.97 1.41 -8.80
CA TYR A 78 4.12 0.58 -7.95
C TYR A 78 3.84 1.23 -6.60
N PHE A 79 2.77 0.75 -6.00
CA PHE A 79 2.41 0.97 -4.60
C PHE A 79 2.35 -0.40 -3.91
N SER A 80 2.93 -0.52 -2.73
CA SER A 80 2.75 -1.70 -1.87
C SER A 80 2.45 -1.30 -0.44
N VAL A 81 1.64 -2.15 0.20
CA VAL A 81 1.23 -2.02 1.58
C VAL A 81 1.33 -3.38 2.26
N ASP A 82 1.99 -3.46 3.41
CA ASP A 82 2.11 -4.67 4.21
C ASP A 82 1.45 -4.46 5.58
N PHE A 83 0.68 -5.46 6.05
CA PHE A 83 -0.03 -5.44 7.34
C PHE A 83 0.74 -6.31 8.33
N GLY A 84 1.69 -5.71 9.05
CA GLY A 84 2.58 -6.41 9.97
C GLY A 84 3.28 -7.60 9.31
N LEU A 85 3.01 -8.80 9.81
CA LEU A 85 3.58 -10.07 9.32
C LEU A 85 2.61 -10.89 8.46
N GLN A 86 1.36 -10.44 8.31
CA GLN A 86 0.29 -11.22 7.67
C GLN A 86 0.30 -11.11 6.15
N GLY A 87 1.22 -10.31 5.60
CA GLY A 87 1.35 -10.05 4.18
C GLY A 87 0.67 -8.78 3.74
N GLY A 88 0.70 -8.53 2.44
CA GLY A 88 0.35 -7.23 1.89
C GLY A 88 -0.36 -7.26 0.54
N PHE A 89 -0.59 -6.07 0.02
CA PHE A 89 -1.05 -5.83 -1.35
C PHE A 89 -0.02 -5.03 -2.13
N ALA A 90 0.05 -5.31 -3.43
CA ALA A 90 0.73 -4.47 -4.40
C ALA A 90 -0.23 -4.04 -5.51
N HIS A 91 0.03 -2.86 -6.04
CA HIS A 91 -0.66 -2.26 -7.17
C HIS A 91 0.37 -1.68 -8.13
N VAL A 92 0.28 -2.06 -9.39
CA VAL A 92 1.10 -1.48 -10.46
C VAL A 92 0.43 -0.18 -10.89
N ILE A 93 1.14 0.94 -10.82
CA ILE A 93 0.58 2.27 -11.13
C ILE A 93 0.77 2.53 -12.63
N GLU A 94 -0.32 2.48 -13.39
CA GLU A 94 -0.30 2.77 -14.83
C GLU A 94 -0.30 4.28 -15.11
N ASN A 95 -1.09 5.05 -14.34
CA ASN A 95 -1.20 6.50 -14.53
C ASN A 95 -0.72 7.31 -13.30
N GLN A 96 0.53 7.77 -13.37
CA GLN A 96 1.19 8.55 -12.30
C GLN A 96 0.52 9.90 -12.00
N TYR A 97 -0.27 10.46 -12.93
CA TYR A 97 -0.94 11.75 -12.73
C TYR A 97 -2.23 11.60 -11.94
N LYS A 98 -2.89 10.45 -12.03
CA LYS A 98 -4.13 10.15 -11.30
C LYS A 98 -3.86 9.55 -9.93
N PHE A 99 -2.73 8.85 -9.77
CA PHE A 99 -2.37 8.22 -8.50
C PHE A 99 -1.70 9.22 -7.55
N PRO A 100 -2.33 9.57 -6.41
CA PRO A 100 -1.75 10.54 -5.49
C PRO A 100 -0.50 9.98 -4.80
N ARG A 101 0.56 10.79 -4.70
CA ARG A 101 1.82 10.39 -4.02
C ARG A 101 1.63 9.97 -2.57
N TYR A 102 0.58 10.47 -1.94
CA TYR A 102 0.22 10.23 -0.55
C TYR A 102 -0.96 9.24 -0.41
N PHE A 103 -1.23 8.41 -1.41
CA PHE A 103 -2.36 7.46 -1.42
C PHE A 103 -2.50 6.66 -0.12
N GLY A 104 -1.41 6.04 0.35
CA GLY A 104 -1.44 5.27 1.59
C GLY A 104 -1.64 6.11 2.85
N LYS A 105 -1.29 7.40 2.84
CA LYS A 105 -1.51 8.32 3.97
C LYS A 105 -2.94 8.84 4.04
N VAL A 106 -3.61 8.97 2.90
CA VAL A 106 -5.01 9.43 2.87
C VAL A 106 -5.93 8.40 3.54
N LEU A 107 -5.63 7.11 3.37
CA LEU A 107 -6.40 6.06 4.03
C LEU A 107 -6.26 6.11 5.56
N LYS A 108 -5.11 6.54 6.10
CA LYS A 108 -4.96 6.80 7.54
C LYS A 108 -5.96 7.85 8.05
N CYS A 109 -6.20 8.91 7.29
CA CYS A 109 -7.13 9.98 7.72
C CYS A 109 -8.60 9.61 7.57
N SER A 110 -8.92 8.69 6.64
CA SER A 110 -10.29 8.25 6.39
C SER A 110 -10.77 7.13 7.31
N VAL A 111 -9.86 6.42 8.01
CA VAL A 111 -10.29 5.55 9.10
C VAL A 111 -10.64 6.45 10.28
N PRO A 112 -11.92 6.47 10.74
CA PRO A 112 -12.29 7.26 11.89
C PRO A 112 -11.56 6.70 13.11
N VAL A 113 -10.49 7.39 13.52
CA VAL A 113 -9.99 7.29 14.88
C VAL A 113 -11.06 7.97 15.72
N LEU A 114 -11.89 7.17 16.41
CA LEU A 114 -12.79 7.68 17.44
C LEU A 114 -11.99 8.35 18.56
#